data_AF-A0A2M7TR05-F1
#
_entry.id   AF-A0A2M7TR05-F1
#
_cell.length_a   1.000
_cell.length_b   1.000
_cell.length_c   1.000
_cell.angle_alpha   90.00
_cell.angle_beta   90.00
_cell.angle_gamma   90.00
#
_symmetry.space_group_name_H-M   'P 1'
#
loop_
_entity.id
_entity.type
_entity.pdbx_description
1 polymer ?
#
loop_
_entity_poly.entity_id
_entity_poly.type
_entity_poly.pdbx_seq_one_letter_code
_entity_poly.pdbx_strand_id
1 'polypeptide(L)'
;MKNIYKNIISIVILGIVIFVFREPISSTFFALQNKYFPCSRPITYSIGSFDDRFKLSKDKFLSIINKAEGSWENPMNKELFTYSEDGVLKINLVYDKRQEA
;
A
#
# COMPACT_ATOMS: atom_id res chain seq x y z
N MET A 1 19.50 19.49 36.37
CA MET A 1 19.88 19.70 34.95
C MET A 1 20.47 18.46 34.27
N LYS A 2 21.46 17.77 34.84
CA LYS A 2 22.10 16.58 34.23
C LYS A 2 21.14 15.40 33.90
N ASN A 3 20.12 15.18 34.72
CA ASN A 3 19.11 14.13 34.49
C ASN A 3 18.12 14.50 33.37
N ILE A 4 17.86 15.80 33.16
CA ILE A 4 16.99 16.28 32.08
C ILE A 4 17.67 16.02 30.73
N TYR A 5 18.97 16.33 30.62
CA TYR A 5 19.74 16.07 29.39
C TYR A 5 19.81 14.57 29.05
N LYS A 6 19.97 13.69 30.05
CA LYS A 6 19.90 12.24 29.86
C LYS A 6 18.53 11.78 29.34
N ASN A 7 17.44 12.30 29.90
CA ASN A 7 16.09 11.94 29.44
C ASN A 7 15.84 12.42 27.99
N ILE A 8 16.29 13.62 27.65
CA ILE A 8 16.21 14.16 26.28
C ILE A 8 17.00 13.27 25.32
N ILE A 9 18.24 12.90 25.67
CA ILE A 9 19.05 11.99 24.86
C ILE A 9 18.34 10.65 24.68
N SER A 10 17.78 10.07 25.74
CA SER A 10 17.07 8.79 25.64
C SER A 10 15.84 8.87 24.73
N ILE A 11 15.07 9.96 24.76
CA ILE A 11 13.92 10.15 23.87
C ILE A 11 14.37 10.31 22.42
N VAL A 12 15.45 11.05 22.18
CA VAL A 12 16.01 11.22 20.83
C VAL A 12 16.50 9.88 20.28
N ILE A 13 17.24 9.10 21.07
CA ILE A 13 17.69 7.76 20.68
C ILE A 13 16.49 6.86 20.39
N LEU A 14 15.47 6.86 21.26
CA LEU A 14 14.26 6.07 21.04
C LEU A 14 13.55 6.47 19.75
N GLY A 15 13.43 7.77 19.46
CA GLY A 15 12.86 8.28 18.22
C GLY A 15 13.65 7.85 16.98
N ILE A 16 14.99 7.90 17.05
CA ILE A 16 15.86 7.42 15.97
C ILE A 16 15.67 5.91 15.75
N VAL A 17 15.64 5.12 16.82
CA VAL A 17 15.41 3.67 16.72
C VAL A 17 14.06 3.39 16.07
N ILE A 18 12.98 4.03 16.51
CA ILE A 18 11.64 3.87 15.91
C ILE A 18 11.67 4.26 14.43
N PHE A 19 12.32 5.36 14.07
CA PHE A 19 12.42 5.82 12.68
C PHE A 19 13.20 4.85 11.79
N VAL A 20 14.36 4.36 12.26
CA VAL A 20 15.21 3.40 11.53
C VAL A 20 14.49 2.07 11.35
N PHE A 21 13.73 1.61 12.35
CA PHE A 21 13.02 0.34 12.31
C PHE A 21 11.54 0.47 11.91
N ARG A 22 11.13 1.59 11.30
CA ARG A 22 9.70 1.85 11.00
C ARG A 22 9.06 0.78 10.09
N GLU A 23 9.78 0.31 9.07
CA GLU A 23 9.29 -0.68 8.11
C GLU A 23 9.09 -2.08 8.73
N PRO A 24 10.08 -2.65 9.46
CA PRO A 24 9.86 -3.93 10.15
C PRO A 24 8.80 -3.83 11.26
N ILE A 25 8.70 -2.68 11.94
CA ILE A 25 7.64 -2.44 12.94
C ILE A 25 6.25 -2.42 12.27
N SER A 26 6.10 -1.66 11.18
CA SER A 26 4.82 -1.55 10.47
C SER A 26 4.38 -2.88 9.88
N SER A 27 5.27 -3.60 9.19
CA SER A 27 4.98 -4.90 8.60
C SER A 27 4.59 -5.97 9.63
N THR A 28 5.24 -6.00 10.79
CA THR A 28 4.89 -6.92 11.89
C THR A 28 3.52 -6.58 12.49
N PHE A 29 3.25 -5.30 12.74
CA PHE A 29 1.95 -4.83 13.22
C PHE A 29 0.82 -5.21 12.24
N PHE A 30 1.07 -4.99 10.95
CA PHE A 30 0.17 -5.32 9.84
C PHE A 30 -0.09 -6.81 9.69
N ALA A 31 0.92 -7.66 9.88
CA ALA A 31 0.75 -9.11 9.92
C ALA A 31 -0.14 -9.55 11.10
N LEU A 32 0.08 -8.99 12.30
CA LEU A 32 -0.75 -9.27 13.48
C LEU A 32 -2.19 -8.78 13.27
N GLN A 33 -2.38 -7.57 12.76
CA GLN A 33 -3.70 -7.04 12.45
C GLN A 33 -4.42 -7.94 11.45
N ASN A 34 -3.78 -8.37 10.36
CA ASN A 34 -4.40 -9.26 9.37
C ASN A 34 -4.75 -10.63 9.96
N LYS A 35 -3.98 -11.12 10.94
CA LYS A 35 -4.23 -12.41 11.63
C LYS A 35 -5.45 -12.36 12.55
N TYR A 36 -5.61 -11.28 13.32
CA TYR A 36 -6.66 -11.17 14.34
C TYR A 36 -7.89 -10.38 13.87
N PHE A 37 -7.72 -9.45 12.93
CA PHE A 37 -8.76 -8.57 12.39
C PHE A 37 -8.68 -8.56 10.86
N PRO A 38 -9.04 -9.67 10.19
CA PRO A 38 -8.99 -9.76 8.74
C PRO A 38 -9.90 -8.72 8.09
N CYS A 39 -9.46 -8.15 6.96
CA CYS A 39 -10.19 -7.14 6.19
C CYS A 39 -10.64 -5.93 7.03
N SER A 40 -9.85 -5.56 8.05
CA SER A 40 -10.08 -4.36 8.88
C SER A 40 -9.46 -3.09 8.29
N ARG A 41 -8.67 -3.22 7.23
CA ARG A 41 -8.06 -2.12 6.48
C ARG A 41 -8.01 -2.48 5.00
N PRO A 42 -8.12 -1.50 4.10
CA PRO A 42 -8.01 -1.75 2.68
C PRO A 42 -6.57 -2.11 2.29
N ILE A 43 -6.44 -2.91 1.23
CA ILE A 43 -5.18 -3.20 0.56
C ILE A 43 -4.87 -2.01 -0.34
N THR A 44 -3.76 -1.33 -0.08
CA THR A 44 -3.34 -0.24 -0.96
C THR A 44 -2.78 -0.78 -2.26
N TYR A 45 -3.19 -0.21 -3.39
CA TYR A 45 -2.67 -0.57 -4.71
C TYR A 45 -2.11 0.63 -5.45
N SER A 46 -1.18 0.36 -6.36
CA SER A 46 -0.58 1.34 -7.26
C SER A 46 -0.38 0.74 -8.65
N ILE A 47 -0.24 1.62 -9.65
CA ILE A 47 0.14 1.19 -10.99
C ILE A 47 1.63 0.89 -11.01
N GLY A 48 1.99 -0.33 -11.39
CA GLY A 48 3.37 -0.77 -11.59
C GLY A 48 3.85 -0.49 -13.02
N SER A 49 4.35 -1.54 -13.69
CA SER A 49 4.69 -1.49 -15.11
C SER A 49 3.45 -1.14 -15.91
N PHE A 50 3.56 -0.14 -16.79
CA PHE A 50 2.47 0.32 -17.63
C PHE A 50 2.95 0.40 -19.06
N ASP A 51 2.34 -0.41 -19.93
CA ASP A 51 2.73 -0.49 -21.32
C ASP A 51 1.84 0.39 -22.20
N ASP A 52 2.43 1.47 -22.74
CA ASP A 52 1.70 2.44 -23.55
C ASP A 52 1.24 1.87 -24.92
N ARG A 53 1.70 0.66 -25.32
CA ARG A 53 1.24 -0.01 -26.55
C ARG A 53 -0.25 -0.32 -26.54
N PHE A 54 -0.88 -0.41 -25.36
CA PHE A 54 -2.32 -0.53 -25.23
C PHE A 54 -3.09 0.76 -25.62
N LYS A 55 -2.39 1.88 -25.88
CA LYS A 55 -3.00 3.18 -26.22
C LYS A 55 -4.06 3.63 -25.21
N LEU A 56 -3.84 3.30 -23.93
CA LEU A 56 -4.70 3.62 -22.81
C LEU A 56 -4.02 4.69 -21.95
N SER A 57 -4.75 5.67 -21.42
CA SER A 57 -4.19 6.58 -20.42
C SER A 57 -4.14 5.92 -19.05
N LYS A 58 -3.16 6.30 -18.22
CA LYS A 58 -3.07 5.83 -16.83
C LYS A 58 -4.32 6.16 -16.03
N ASP A 59 -4.92 7.34 -16.23
CA ASP A 59 -6.16 7.73 -15.56
C ASP A 59 -7.33 6.83 -15.94
N LYS A 60 -7.42 6.47 -17.23
CA LYS A 60 -8.46 5.55 -17.69
C LYS A 60 -8.24 4.15 -17.12
N PHE A 61 -6.99 3.70 -17.05
CA PHE A 61 -6.64 2.42 -16.43
C PHE A 61 -6.98 2.41 -14.94
N LEU A 62 -6.64 3.47 -14.21
CA LEU A 62 -6.98 3.63 -12.80
C LEU A 62 -8.49 3.61 -12.57
N SER A 63 -9.26 4.31 -13.41
CA SER A 63 -10.73 4.29 -13.35
C SER A 63 -11.31 2.89 -13.59
N ILE A 64 -10.69 2.09 -14.48
CA ILE A 64 -11.10 0.70 -14.71
C ILE A 64 -10.80 -0.17 -13.49
N ILE A 65 -9.64 0.00 -12.85
CA ILE A 65 -9.28 -0.71 -11.61
C ILE A 65 -10.28 -0.36 -10.49
N ASN A 66 -10.58 0.92 -10.28
CA ASN A 66 -11.56 1.38 -9.29
C ASN A 66 -12.95 0.78 -9.56
N LYS A 67 -13.35 0.65 -10.84
CA LYS A 67 -14.60 -0.05 -11.17
C LYS A 67 -14.53 -1.56 -10.84
N ALA A 68 -13.39 -2.19 -11.07
CA ALA A 68 -13.20 -3.63 -10.84
C ALA A 68 -13.18 -3.98 -9.34
N GLU A 69 -12.67 -3.09 -8.49
CA GLU A 69 -12.65 -3.30 -7.03
C GLU A 69 -14.07 -3.42 -6.46
N GLY A 70 -15.03 -2.68 -7.03
CA GLY A 70 -16.45 -2.73 -6.68
C GLY A 70 -17.09 -4.13 -6.82
N SER A 71 -16.55 -5.02 -7.66
CA SER A 71 -17.03 -6.40 -7.74
C SER A 71 -16.82 -7.20 -6.44
N TRP A 72 -15.81 -6.82 -5.65
CA TRP A 72 -15.50 -7.43 -4.35
C TRP A 72 -16.11 -6.64 -3.19
N GLU A 73 -16.10 -5.32 -3.30
CA GLU A 73 -16.52 -4.42 -2.22
C GLU A 73 -18.03 -4.35 -2.04
N ASN A 74 -18.80 -4.32 -3.13
CA ASN A 74 -20.25 -4.18 -3.06
C ASN A 74 -20.93 -5.32 -2.28
N PRO A 75 -20.61 -6.61 -2.52
CA PRO A 75 -21.19 -7.70 -1.74
C PRO A 75 -20.74 -7.71 -0.27
N MET A 76 -19.54 -7.20 0.01
CA MET A 76 -18.97 -7.16 1.36
C MET A 76 -19.37 -5.90 2.14
N ASN A 77 -19.91 -4.88 1.46
CA ASN A 77 -20.18 -3.55 1.99
C ASN A 77 -18.98 -2.98 2.77
N LYS A 78 -17.78 -3.10 2.18
CA LYS A 78 -16.50 -2.69 2.77
C LYS A 78 -15.56 -2.17 1.68
N GLU A 79 -14.80 -1.14 2.02
CA GLU A 79 -13.61 -0.74 1.26
C GLU A 79 -12.51 -1.79 1.47
N LEU A 80 -12.19 -2.54 0.43
CA LEU A 80 -11.19 -3.60 0.43
C LEU A 80 -9.92 -3.15 -0.27
N PHE A 81 -9.99 -2.20 -1.20
CA PHE A 81 -8.87 -1.73 -2.00
C PHE A 81 -8.87 -0.22 -2.05
N THR A 82 -7.69 0.42 -2.00
CA THR A 82 -7.59 1.88 -2.12
C THR A 82 -6.34 2.25 -2.90
N TYR A 83 -6.45 3.21 -3.81
CA TYR A 83 -5.28 3.71 -4.55
C TYR A 83 -4.32 4.48 -3.63
N SER A 84 -3.02 4.20 -3.74
CA SER A 84 -1.93 4.98 -3.15
C SER A 84 -0.75 4.98 -4.11
N GLU A 85 0.01 6.07 -4.20
CA GLU A 85 1.20 6.12 -5.08
C GLU A 85 2.25 5.05 -4.71
N ASP A 86 2.37 4.76 -3.42
CA ASP A 86 3.27 3.75 -2.85
C ASP A 86 2.57 2.43 -2.50
N GLY A 87 1.37 2.19 -3.04
CA GLY A 87 0.53 1.04 -2.69
C GLY A 87 1.27 -0.30 -2.78
N VAL A 88 1.02 -1.18 -1.81
CA VAL A 88 1.74 -2.47 -1.65
C VAL A 88 1.43 -3.45 -2.78
N LEU A 89 0.20 -3.44 -3.30
CA LEU A 89 -0.21 -4.24 -4.44
C LEU A 89 0.15 -3.49 -5.73
N LYS A 90 1.08 -4.03 -6.51
CA LYS A 90 1.43 -3.48 -7.83
C LYS A 90 0.58 -4.11 -8.92
N ILE A 91 -0.27 -3.31 -9.56
CA ILE A 91 -1.06 -3.74 -10.72
C ILE A 91 -0.29 -3.34 -11.98
N ASN A 92 0.16 -4.34 -12.74
CA ASN A 92 0.95 -4.14 -13.95
C ASN A 92 0.09 -4.33 -15.19
N LEU A 93 0.21 -3.41 -16.15
CA LEU A 93 -0.32 -3.54 -17.50
C LEU A 93 0.85 -3.87 -18.43
N VAL A 94 1.05 -5.16 -18.70
CA VAL A 94 2.17 -5.68 -19.49
C VAL A 94 1.65 -6.23 -20.82
N TYR A 95 2.19 -5.74 -21.92
CA TYR A 95 1.78 -6.16 -23.26
C TYR A 95 2.57 -7.40 -23.69
N ASP A 96 1.85 -8.47 -23.98
CA ASP A 96 2.37 -9.75 -24.44
C ASP A 96 2.20 -9.87 -25.97
N LYS A 97 3.16 -10.52 -26.65
CA LYS A 97 3.11 -10.75 -28.11
C LYS A 97 1.83 -11.44 -28.60
N ARG A 98 1.15 -12.23 -27.75
CA ARG A 98 -0.15 -12.85 -28.05
C ARG A 98 -1.29 -11.84 -28.23
N GLN A 99 -1.08 -10.59 -27.82
CA GLN A 99 -2.02 -9.49 -27.93
C GLN A 99 -1.77 -8.65 -29.20
N GLU A 100 -0.76 -9.00 -30.00
CA GLU A 100 -0.59 -8.50 -31.37
C GLU A 100 -1.67 -9.17 -32.23
N ALA A 101 -2.66 -8.37 -32.64
CA ALA A 101 -3.78 -8.77 -33.49
C ALA A 101 -3.46 -8.53 -34.97
#